data_AF-A0A754G136-F1
#
_entry.id   AF-A0A754G136-F1
#
_cell.length_a   1.000
_cell.length_b   1.000
_cell.length_c   1.000
_cell.angle_alpha   90.00
_cell.angle_beta   90.00
_cell.angle_gamma   90.00
#
_symmetry.space_group_name_H-M   'P 1'
#
loop_
_entity.id
_entity.type
_entity.pdbx_description
1 polymer ?
#
loop_
_entity_poly.entity_id
_entity_poly.type
_entity_poly.pdbx_seq_one_letter_code
_entity_poly.pdbx_strand_id
1 'polypeptide(L)'
;MMKKSVAMLAVCMLAQSHLAIAAGAPAPQEINIVLLGTKGGPSLLNTARLPQATALTIGDKIWLIDAGYGASLQLVKNGIPLRNINTILLTHLHSDHILDYPSLLMNAWASGLKDHTIQVYGPPGTQAMTKASWKVFDRDIT
;
A
#
# COMPACT_ATOMS: atom_id res chain seq x y z
N MET A 1 -23.21 19.92 -68.92
CA MET A 1 -23.81 18.62 -68.55
C MET A 1 -24.17 18.68 -67.07
N MET A 2 -25.47 18.73 -66.79
CA MET A 2 -26.05 18.91 -65.47
C MET A 2 -26.94 17.68 -65.21
N LYS A 3 -26.71 16.97 -64.10
CA LYS A 3 -27.76 16.34 -63.27
C LYS A 3 -27.13 15.74 -62.01
N LYS A 4 -27.61 16.28 -60.88
CA LYS A 4 -27.41 15.86 -59.51
C LYS A 4 -28.37 14.71 -59.19
N SER A 5 -27.93 13.76 -58.36
CA SER A 5 -28.76 12.87 -57.51
C SER A 5 -27.88 12.53 -56.30
N VAL A 6 -28.05 13.10 -55.11
CA VAL A 6 -29.10 12.90 -54.09
C VAL A 6 -29.33 11.43 -53.71
N ALA A 7 -28.76 11.06 -52.56
CA ALA A 7 -29.28 10.11 -51.57
C ALA A 7 -28.61 10.54 -50.25
N MET A 8 -29.25 11.30 -49.35
CA MET A 8 -30.32 10.91 -48.44
C MET A 8 -30.09 9.52 -47.82
N LEU A 9 -29.42 9.47 -46.67
CA LEU A 9 -30.05 9.26 -45.36
C LEU A 9 -28.98 8.82 -44.34
N ALA A 10 -28.71 9.62 -43.32
CA ALA A 10 -28.15 9.15 -42.06
C ALA A 10 -28.55 10.11 -40.94
N VAL A 11 -29.76 9.88 -40.43
CA VAL A 11 -30.18 10.01 -39.03
C VAL A 11 -29.32 10.98 -38.19
N CYS A 12 -29.73 12.25 -38.14
CA CYS A 12 -29.38 13.15 -37.04
C CYS A 12 -30.11 12.70 -35.77
N MET A 13 -29.59 11.68 -35.07
CA MET A 13 -29.89 11.52 -33.64
C MET A 13 -28.98 12.47 -32.86
N LEU A 14 -29.48 13.70 -32.68
CA LEU A 14 -29.02 14.61 -31.64
C LEU A 14 -29.41 14.01 -30.29
N ALA A 15 -28.48 13.28 -29.69
CA ALA A 15 -28.48 12.98 -28.26
C ALA A 15 -27.05 13.15 -27.73
N GLN A 16 -26.47 14.34 -27.94
CA GLN A 16 -25.32 14.80 -27.17
C GLN A 16 -25.84 15.63 -26.00
N SER A 17 -26.23 14.97 -24.92
CA SER A 17 -26.31 15.60 -23.61
C SER A 17 -26.13 14.51 -22.56
N HIS A 18 -25.52 14.87 -21.44
CA HIS A 18 -25.14 14.01 -20.30
C HIS A 18 -23.71 13.43 -20.30
N LEU A 19 -22.70 14.22 -20.66
CA LEU A 19 -21.47 14.19 -19.86
C LEU A 19 -21.12 15.61 -19.41
N ALA A 20 -21.84 16.08 -18.40
CA ALA A 20 -21.23 17.02 -17.47
C ALA A 20 -20.27 16.20 -16.60
N ILE A 21 -19.02 16.05 -17.05
CA ILE A 21 -17.94 15.64 -16.17
C ILE A 21 -17.83 16.76 -15.14
N ALA A 22 -18.17 16.46 -13.89
CA ALA A 22 -17.93 17.36 -12.78
C ALA A 22 -16.44 17.70 -12.76
N ALA A 23 -16.10 18.91 -13.23
CA ALA A 23 -14.76 19.47 -13.16
C ALA A 23 -14.44 19.69 -11.68
N GLY A 24 -13.80 18.69 -11.06
CA GLY A 24 -13.47 18.74 -9.63
C GLY A 24 -13.23 17.39 -8.97
N ALA A 25 -13.60 16.26 -9.59
CA ALA A 25 -13.20 14.96 -9.06
C ALA A 25 -11.69 14.76 -9.28
N PRO A 26 -10.90 14.46 -8.23
CA PRO A 26 -9.50 14.10 -8.42
C PRO A 26 -9.41 12.89 -9.35
N ALA A 27 -8.33 12.83 -10.15
CA ALA A 27 -8.09 11.69 -11.02
C ALA A 27 -8.12 10.39 -10.20
N PRO A 28 -8.69 9.29 -10.75
CA PRO A 28 -8.69 8.00 -10.07
C PRO A 28 -7.27 7.64 -9.63
N GLN A 29 -7.11 7.30 -8.35
CA GLN A 29 -5.83 6.82 -7.84
C GLN A 29 -5.65 5.37 -8.26
N GLU A 30 -4.43 5.02 -8.70
CA GLU A 30 -4.08 3.63 -8.97
C GLU A 30 -4.07 2.83 -7.65
N ILE A 31 -4.65 1.63 -7.69
CA ILE A 31 -4.73 0.73 -6.53
C ILE A 31 -4.06 -0.58 -6.88
N ASN A 32 -2.97 -0.93 -6.20
CA ASN A 32 -2.29 -2.21 -6.39
C ASN A 32 -2.16 -2.99 -5.08
N ILE A 33 -2.27 -4.31 -5.17
CA ILE A 33 -2.00 -5.24 -4.06
C ILE A 33 -0.76 -6.06 -4.40
N VAL A 34 0.22 -6.05 -3.50
CA VAL A 34 1.46 -6.82 -3.62
C VAL A 34 1.57 -7.77 -2.45
N LEU A 35 1.63 -9.08 -2.74
CA LEU A 35 1.83 -10.13 -1.75
C LEU A 35 3.33 -10.24 -1.45
N LEU A 36 3.78 -9.53 -0.40
CA LEU A 36 5.19 -9.47 -0.03
C LEU A 36 5.68 -10.78 0.58
N GLY A 37 4.82 -11.46 1.33
CA GLY A 37 5.04 -12.79 1.87
C GLY A 37 3.71 -13.49 2.13
N THR A 38 3.68 -14.80 1.91
CA THR A 38 2.47 -15.63 1.87
C THR A 38 2.61 -16.93 2.66
N LYS A 39 3.67 -17.06 3.44
CA LYS A 39 3.91 -18.23 4.28
C LYS A 39 3.22 -18.05 5.64
N GLY A 40 2.45 -19.05 6.06
CA GLY A 40 1.95 -19.14 7.42
C GLY A 40 2.97 -19.73 8.41
N GLY A 41 2.85 -19.35 9.67
CA GLY A 41 3.62 -19.87 10.79
C GLY A 41 5.02 -19.26 10.92
N PRO A 42 5.63 -19.30 12.12
CA PRO A 42 6.87 -18.60 12.42
C PRO A 42 8.14 -19.26 11.89
N SER A 43 8.10 -20.55 11.54
CA SER A 43 9.31 -21.31 11.19
C SER A 43 9.95 -20.85 9.88
N LEU A 44 11.25 -20.57 9.84
CA LEU A 44 11.99 -20.27 8.61
C LEU A 44 12.54 -21.56 7.99
N LEU A 45 11.71 -22.26 7.22
CA LEU A 45 12.06 -23.58 6.64
C LEU A 45 12.79 -23.48 5.30
N ASN A 46 12.53 -22.43 4.52
CA ASN A 46 13.19 -22.12 3.26
C ASN A 46 12.92 -20.66 2.87
N THR A 47 13.54 -20.20 1.79
CA THR A 47 13.45 -18.82 1.27
C THR A 47 12.39 -18.64 0.18
N ALA A 48 11.66 -19.69 -0.20
CA ALA A 48 10.71 -19.64 -1.32
C ALA A 48 9.49 -18.76 -1.00
N ARG A 49 9.07 -18.72 0.27
CA ARG A 49 7.98 -17.84 0.75
C ARG A 49 8.35 -17.24 2.10
N LEU A 50 8.32 -15.92 2.18
CA LEU A 50 8.49 -15.19 3.43
C LEU A 50 7.19 -15.17 4.25
N PRO A 51 7.26 -14.92 5.57
CA PRO A 51 6.09 -14.75 6.45
C PRO A 51 5.13 -13.67 5.99
N GLN A 52 3.92 -13.67 6.56
CA GLN A 52 2.80 -12.88 6.08
C GLN A 52 3.10 -11.37 6.07
N ALA A 53 2.98 -10.77 4.89
CA ALA A 53 2.97 -9.32 4.68
C ALA A 53 2.32 -9.00 3.33
N THR A 54 1.46 -8.00 3.27
CA THR A 54 0.82 -7.53 2.03
C THR A 54 0.84 -6.01 1.97
N ALA A 55 1.24 -5.45 0.84
CA ALA A 55 1.14 -4.01 0.60
C ALA A 55 -0.09 -3.71 -0.28
N LEU A 56 -0.94 -2.81 0.19
CA LEU A 56 -1.95 -2.13 -0.60
C LEU A 56 -1.45 -0.71 -0.88
N THR A 57 -1.24 -0.39 -2.15
CA THR A 57 -0.84 0.95 -2.59
C THR A 57 -2.07 1.68 -3.12
N ILE A 58 -2.25 2.94 -2.73
CA ILE A 58 -3.33 3.81 -3.20
C ILE A 58 -2.68 5.15 -3.56
N GLY A 59 -2.44 5.36 -4.85
CA GLY A 59 -1.48 6.36 -5.32
C GLY A 59 -0.12 6.14 -4.64
N ASP A 60 0.43 7.18 -4.01
CA ASP A 60 1.71 7.09 -3.31
C ASP A 60 1.60 6.49 -1.91
N LYS A 61 0.40 6.33 -1.33
CA LYS A 61 0.24 5.89 0.06
C LYS A 61 0.28 4.37 0.16
N ILE A 62 1.02 3.85 1.13
CA ILE A 62 1.08 2.42 1.40
C ILE A 62 0.32 2.09 2.68
N TRP A 63 -0.55 1.10 2.55
CA TRP A 63 -1.21 0.39 3.64
C TRP A 63 -0.56 -0.99 3.73
N LEU A 64 0.18 -1.24 4.81
CA LEU A 64 0.82 -2.52 5.05
C LEU A 64 -0.08 -3.38 5.94
N ILE A 65 -0.45 -4.56 5.47
CA ILE A 65 -1.18 -5.58 6.25
C ILE A 65 -0.17 -6.61 6.70
N ASP A 66 0.04 -6.67 8.02
CA ASP A 66 1.08 -7.41 8.72
C ASP A 66 2.52 -7.04 8.30
N ALA A 67 3.45 -7.28 9.21
CA ALA A 67 4.88 -7.03 9.03
C ALA A 67 5.67 -8.28 9.44
N GLY A 68 5.37 -9.40 8.79
CA GLY A 68 6.16 -10.63 8.91
C GLY A 68 7.61 -10.41 8.49
N TYR A 69 8.50 -11.29 8.97
CA TYR A 69 9.95 -11.18 8.74
C TYR A 69 10.29 -10.94 7.25
N GLY A 70 11.02 -9.86 6.97
CA GLY A 70 11.44 -9.47 5.62
C GLY A 70 10.45 -8.58 4.85
N ALA A 71 9.37 -8.10 5.47
CA ALA A 71 8.43 -7.15 4.85
C ALA A 71 9.14 -5.91 4.26
N SER A 72 10.04 -5.29 5.03
CA SER A 72 10.82 -4.12 4.61
C SER A 72 11.65 -4.41 3.36
N LEU A 73 12.33 -5.57 3.35
CA LEU A 73 13.13 -6.01 2.21
C LEU A 73 12.27 -6.24 0.96
N GLN A 74 11.09 -6.84 1.12
CA GLN A 74 10.19 -7.11 0.02
C GLN A 74 9.58 -5.82 -0.55
N LEU A 75 9.28 -4.83 0.28
CA LEU A 75 8.86 -3.50 -0.20
C LEU A 75 9.93 -2.90 -1.11
N VAL A 76 11.19 -2.86 -0.65
CA VAL A 76 12.32 -2.32 -1.43
C VAL A 76 12.52 -3.09 -2.74
N LYS A 77 12.47 -4.42 -2.70
CA LYS A 77 12.61 -5.27 -3.91
C LYS A 77 11.52 -5.01 -4.96
N ASN A 78 10.34 -4.60 -4.53
CA ASN A 78 9.23 -4.24 -5.42
C ASN A 78 9.20 -2.75 -5.80
N GLY A 79 10.26 -1.98 -5.47
CA GLY A 79 10.33 -0.55 -5.75
C GLY A 79 9.35 0.29 -4.93
N ILE A 80 8.79 -0.25 -3.85
CA ILE A 80 7.81 0.42 -3.00
C ILE A 80 8.56 1.19 -1.89
N PRO A 81 8.52 2.53 -1.84
CA PRO A 81 9.31 3.30 -0.89
C PRO A 81 8.80 3.17 0.55
N LEU A 82 9.65 2.74 1.49
CA LEU A 82 9.28 2.65 2.91
C LEU A 82 8.78 3.99 3.50
N ARG A 83 9.32 5.11 3.02
CA ARG A 83 8.90 6.46 3.46
C ARG A 83 7.44 6.80 3.16
N ASN A 84 6.79 6.02 2.29
CA ASN A 84 5.40 6.20 1.91
C ASN A 84 4.42 5.34 2.74
N ILE A 85 4.92 4.57 3.72
CA ILE A 85 4.08 3.78 4.64
C ILE A 85 3.24 4.74 5.47
N ASN A 86 1.95 4.76 5.17
CA ASN A 86 0.99 5.64 5.83
C ASN A 86 0.25 4.90 6.95
N THR A 87 -0.09 3.63 6.72
CA THR A 87 -0.89 2.82 7.64
C THR A 87 -0.31 1.43 7.76
N ILE A 88 -0.30 0.88 8.98
CA ILE A 88 0.00 -0.52 9.27
C ILE A 88 -1.22 -1.14 9.96
N LEU A 89 -1.73 -2.22 9.38
CA LEU A 89 -2.81 -3.04 9.93
C LEU A 89 -2.22 -4.37 10.40
N LEU A 90 -2.23 -4.63 11.70
CA LEU A 90 -1.79 -5.88 12.29
C LEU A 90 -3.00 -6.76 12.56
N THR A 91 -3.07 -7.89 11.88
CA THR A 91 -4.21 -8.82 12.00
C THR A 91 -4.24 -9.47 13.38
N HIS A 92 -3.08 -9.89 13.87
CA HIS A 92 -2.85 -10.39 15.21
C HIS A 92 -1.37 -10.31 15.59
N LEU A 93 -1.01 -10.67 16.82
CA LEU A 93 0.34 -10.46 17.38
C LEU A 93 1.20 -11.73 17.45
N HIS A 94 1.01 -12.66 16.51
CA HIS A 94 1.95 -13.78 16.36
C HIS A 94 3.18 -13.35 15.57
N SER A 95 4.33 -13.94 15.90
CA SER A 95 5.64 -13.56 15.37
C SER A 95 5.72 -13.55 13.83
N ASP A 96 5.06 -14.47 13.14
CA ASP A 96 5.01 -14.51 11.67
C ASP A 96 4.29 -13.31 11.03
N HIS A 97 3.59 -12.50 11.82
CA HIS A 97 2.89 -11.29 11.38
C HIS A 97 3.56 -9.99 11.88
N ILE A 98 4.50 -10.07 12.83
CA ILE A 98 5.04 -8.87 13.49
C ILE A 98 6.58 -8.84 13.64
N LEU A 99 7.30 -9.89 13.25
CA LEU A 99 8.74 -9.95 13.50
C LEU A 99 9.54 -8.83 12.83
N ASP A 100 9.08 -8.32 11.69
CA ASP A 100 9.73 -7.19 11.02
C ASP A 100 9.18 -5.83 11.51
N TYR A 101 8.09 -5.81 12.27
CA TYR A 101 7.43 -4.57 12.68
C TYR A 101 8.37 -3.56 13.36
N PRO A 102 9.21 -3.92 14.36
CA PRO A 102 10.11 -2.95 14.99
C PRO A 102 11.12 -2.39 13.98
N SER A 103 11.80 -3.28 13.25
CA SER A 103 12.82 -2.92 12.27
C SER A 103 12.23 -2.11 11.10
N LEU A 104 10.98 -2.38 10.71
CA LEU A 104 10.27 -1.67 9.66
C LEU A 104 10.03 -0.20 10.03
N LEU A 105 9.65 0.08 11.28
CA LEU A 105 9.52 1.47 11.76
C LEU A 105 10.86 2.22 11.68
N MET A 106 11.94 1.56 12.11
CA MET A 106 13.29 2.12 12.02
C MET A 106 13.72 2.35 10.56
N ASN A 107 13.55 1.34 9.71
CA ASN A 107 13.88 1.40 8.29
C ASN A 107 13.10 2.51 7.57
N ALA A 108 11.82 2.69 7.89
CA ALA A 108 11.00 3.75 7.30
C ALA A 108 11.51 5.15 7.69
N TRP A 109 11.81 5.36 8.98
CA TRP A 109 12.41 6.62 9.46
C TRP A 109 13.78 6.88 8.79
N ALA A 110 14.67 5.89 8.80
CA ALA A 110 15.99 5.97 8.18
C ALA A 110 15.91 6.19 6.65
N SER A 111 14.84 5.72 6.00
CA SER A 111 14.56 5.92 4.57
C SER A 111 13.88 7.26 4.26
N GLY A 112 13.74 8.15 5.26
CA GLY A 112 13.27 9.52 5.06
C GLY A 112 11.79 9.77 5.35
N LEU A 113 11.11 8.89 6.09
CA LEU A 113 9.77 9.18 6.62
C LEU A 113 9.85 10.29 7.67
N LYS A 114 9.48 11.51 7.29
CA LYS A 114 9.60 12.72 8.13
C LYS A 114 8.36 13.63 8.10
N ASP A 115 7.49 13.46 7.12
CA ASP A 115 6.40 14.37 6.78
C ASP A 115 5.04 13.93 7.34
N HIS A 116 4.95 12.73 7.92
CA HIS A 116 3.71 12.23 8.54
C HIS A 116 3.98 11.18 9.61
N THR A 117 2.93 10.83 10.36
CA THR A 117 2.92 9.74 11.33
C THR A 117 2.32 8.49 10.69
N ILE A 118 2.92 7.32 10.96
CA ILE A 118 2.35 6.03 10.57
C ILE A 118 1.18 5.70 11.51
N GLN A 119 -0.01 5.49 10.93
CA GLN A 119 -1.17 5.03 11.70
C GLN A 119 -1.10 3.51 11.89
N VAL A 120 -1.16 3.04 13.14
CA VAL A 120 -1.07 1.61 13.45
C VAL A 120 -2.37 1.13 14.07
N TYR A 121 -2.99 0.12 13.45
CA TYR A 121 -4.20 -0.54 13.94
C TYR A 121 -3.90 -2.01 14.20
N GLY A 122 -4.45 -2.54 15.29
CA GLY A 122 -4.28 -3.95 15.65
C GLY A 122 -5.04 -4.31 16.93
N PRO A 123 -4.95 -5.57 17.38
CA PRO A 123 -5.66 -6.05 18.57
C PRO A 123 -5.09 -5.47 19.88
N PRO A 124 -5.72 -5.75 21.04
CA PRO A 124 -5.13 -5.46 22.34
C PRO A 124 -3.69 -5.95 22.44
N GLY A 125 -2.79 -5.08 22.91
CA GLY A 125 -1.34 -5.33 22.96
C GLY A 125 -0.54 -4.57 21.91
N THR A 126 -1.15 -4.12 20.80
CA THR A 126 -0.45 -3.37 19.74
C THR A 126 0.25 -2.13 20.29
N GLN A 127 -0.43 -1.30 21.10
CA GLN A 127 0.17 -0.08 21.64
C GLN A 127 1.37 -0.37 22.56
N ALA A 128 1.29 -1.42 23.38
CA ALA A 128 2.39 -1.81 24.26
C ALA A 128 3.60 -2.31 23.45
N MET A 129 3.34 -3.11 22.41
CA MET A 129 4.35 -3.57 21.47
C MET A 129 5.01 -2.41 20.73
N THR A 130 4.25 -1.46 20.18
CA THR A 130 4.80 -0.28 19.49
C THR A 130 5.72 0.54 20.40
N LYS A 131 5.33 0.77 21.66
CA LYS A 131 6.21 1.43 22.65
C LYS A 131 7.50 0.64 22.89
N ALA A 132 7.39 -0.69 23.00
CA ALA A 132 8.56 -1.56 23.15
C ALA A 132 9.46 -1.53 21.90
N SER A 133 8.89 -1.50 20.70
CA SER A 133 9.63 -1.38 19.44
C SER A 133 10.51 -0.13 19.41
N TRP A 134 9.98 1.02 19.81
CA TRP A 134 10.80 2.24 19.91
C TRP A 134 11.89 2.14 20.98
N LYS A 135 11.59 1.51 22.12
CA LYS A 135 12.57 1.29 23.18
C LYS A 135 13.76 0.43 22.73
N VAL A 136 13.55 -0.52 21.81
CA VAL A 136 14.64 -1.34 21.24
C VAL A 136 15.70 -0.45 20.56
N PHE A 137 15.30 0.65 19.95
CA PHE A 137 16.17 1.53 19.17
C PHE A 137 16.52 2.84 19.85
N ASP A 138 16.20 3.00 21.14
CA ASP A 138 16.40 4.26 21.87
C ASP A 138 17.86 4.76 21.79
N ARG A 139 18.83 3.83 21.81
CA ARG A 139 20.27 4.15 21.66
C ARG A 139 20.70 4.64 20.28
N ASP A 140 19.92 4.35 19.23
CA ASP A 140 20.24 4.70 17.85
C ASP A 140 19.64 6.06 17.46
N ILE A 141 18.55 6.45 18.13
CA ILE A 141 17.81 7.69 17.85
C ILE A 141 18.06 8.81 18.86
N THR A 142 18.95 8.59 19.85
CA THR A 142 19.38 9.56 20.87
C THR A 142 20.88 9.87 20.76
#